data_AF-A0A8H6MKS4-F1
#
_entry.id   AF-A0A8H6MKS4-F1
#
_cell.length_a   1.000
_cell.length_b   1.000
_cell.length_c   1.000
_cell.angle_alpha   90.00
_cell.angle_beta   90.00
_cell.angle_gamma   90.00
#
_symmetry.space_group_name_H-M   'P 1'
#
loop_
_entity.id
_entity.type
_entity.pdbx_description
1 polymer ?
#
loop_
_entity_poly.entity_id
_entity_poly.type
_entity_poly.pdbx_seq_one_letter_code
_entity_poly.pdbx_strand_id
1 'polypeptide(L)'
;MENHTPSDRGQHGGLPRSVRLLLFLIGATSFILVDLYVRPQSNDGNASSHSNLTSNLGLMTGILEDKFPCGQDGATAVARGCRFESYTATWQPPRCFDAPLDAEFRQTKPWKFYVDRNASAEVSWGAVEKGIFLQVWTTWEFHLYSCAFIWKKEVKIAHGIVSGTIDYHQCLDHALMQDYSRPKDH
;
A
#
# COMPACT_ATOMS: atom_id res chain seq x y z
N MET A 1 72.53 -30.36 -6.10
CA MET A 1 72.75 -28.99 -6.61
C MET A 1 71.41 -28.50 -7.14
N GLU A 2 70.57 -28.01 -6.24
CA GLU A 2 69.34 -27.31 -6.58
C GLU A 2 69.68 -25.83 -6.75
N ASN A 3 69.15 -25.19 -7.80
CA ASN A 3 69.27 -23.74 -7.97
C ASN A 3 67.88 -23.17 -8.26
N HIS A 4 67.52 -22.18 -7.43
CA HIS A 4 66.21 -21.54 -7.35
C HIS A 4 65.86 -20.68 -8.58
N THR A 5 64.56 -20.64 -8.87
CA THR A 5 63.86 -19.74 -9.81
C THR A 5 63.84 -18.27 -9.35
N PRO A 6 63.60 -17.32 -10.28
CA PRO A 6 63.69 -15.90 -10.04
C PRO A 6 62.41 -15.31 -9.41
N SER A 7 62.61 -14.27 -8.59
CA SER A 7 61.58 -13.31 -8.18
C SER A 7 61.67 -12.11 -9.08
N ASP A 8 60.64 -11.83 -9.88
CA ASP A 8 60.42 -10.51 -10.46
C ASP A 8 58.99 -10.02 -10.22
N ARG A 9 58.92 -8.75 -9.83
CA ARG A 9 57.83 -8.10 -9.10
C ARG A 9 56.93 -7.39 -10.12
N GLY A 10 55.68 -7.81 -10.22
CA GLY A 10 54.68 -7.21 -11.11
C GLY A 10 54.45 -5.72 -10.86
N GLN A 11 54.66 -4.89 -11.89
CA GLN A 11 54.21 -3.50 -11.96
C GLN A 11 52.87 -3.45 -12.72
N HIS A 12 51.77 -3.21 -12.00
CA HIS A 12 50.49 -2.86 -12.64
C HIS A 12 50.49 -1.37 -12.99
N GLY A 13 50.73 -1.05 -14.26
CA GLY A 13 50.56 0.29 -14.81
C GLY A 13 49.08 0.68 -14.83
N GLY A 14 48.70 1.69 -14.03
CA GLY A 14 47.33 2.22 -14.05
C GLY A 14 47.02 2.98 -15.35
N LEU A 15 45.76 2.93 -15.80
CA LEU A 15 45.32 3.61 -17.02
C LEU A 15 45.68 5.11 -17.03
N PRO A 16 46.06 5.68 -18.19
CA PRO A 16 46.41 7.09 -18.33
C PRO A 16 45.30 8.02 -17.85
N ARG A 17 45.67 9.18 -17.29
CA ARG A 17 44.72 10.19 -16.79
C ARG A 17 43.70 10.63 -17.85
N SER A 18 44.12 10.71 -19.11
CA SER A 18 43.25 11.02 -20.25
C SER A 18 42.15 9.98 -20.47
N VAL A 19 42.48 8.69 -20.35
CA VAL A 19 41.51 7.59 -20.54
C VAL A 19 40.50 7.57 -19.40
N ARG A 20 40.95 7.84 -18.16
CA ARG A 20 40.03 7.97 -17.01
C ARG A 20 39.07 9.13 -17.21
N LEU A 21 39.57 10.29 -17.67
CA LEU A 21 38.74 11.46 -17.93
C LEU A 21 37.68 11.17 -19.01
N LEU A 22 38.07 10.48 -20.08
CA LEU A 22 37.14 10.08 -21.15
C LEU A 22 36.04 9.14 -20.63
N LEU A 23 36.38 8.16 -19.80
CA LEU A 23 35.38 7.26 -19.21
C LEU A 23 34.39 7.99 -18.30
N PHE A 24 34.87 8.96 -17.50
CA PHE A 24 33.99 9.80 -16.69
C PHE A 24 33.06 10.67 -17.54
N LEU A 25 33.56 11.28 -18.62
CA LEU A 25 32.74 12.10 -19.50
C LEU A 25 31.67 11.27 -20.23
N ILE A 26 32.02 10.08 -20.73
CA ILE A 26 31.06 9.17 -21.38
C ILE A 26 30.00 8.69 -20.38
N GLY A 27 30.39 8.37 -19.15
CA GLY A 27 29.45 7.99 -18.09
C GLY A 27 28.49 9.13 -17.74
N ALA A 28 29.00 10.36 -17.57
CA ALA A 28 28.20 11.52 -17.24
C ALA A 28 27.21 11.88 -18.36
N THR A 29 27.63 11.84 -19.63
CA THR A 29 26.72 12.10 -20.75
C THR A 29 25.65 11.03 -20.90
N SER A 30 26.01 9.76 -20.69
CA SER A 30 25.05 8.65 -20.73
C SER A 30 24.01 8.77 -19.62
N PHE A 31 24.42 9.14 -18.41
CA PHE A 31 23.51 9.34 -17.28
C PHE A 31 22.54 10.51 -17.51
N ILE A 32 23.04 11.65 -18.01
CA ILE A 32 22.21 12.80 -18.38
C ILE A 32 21.22 12.45 -19.49
N LEU A 33 21.65 11.70 -20.51
CA LEU A 33 20.76 11.27 -21.60
C LEU A 33 19.68 10.31 -21.10
N VAL A 34 20.01 9.40 -20.19
CA VAL A 34 19.02 8.52 -19.54
C VAL A 34 18.05 9.33 -18.70
N ASP A 35 18.51 10.30 -17.90
CA ASP A 35 17.62 11.16 -17.12
C ASP A 35 16.71 12.03 -18.01
N LEU A 36 17.20 12.51 -19.15
CA LEU A 36 16.39 13.23 -20.13
C LEU A 36 15.38 12.32 -20.83
N TYR A 37 15.72 11.05 -21.07
CA TYR A 37 14.84 10.08 -21.70
C TYR A 37 13.81 9.48 -20.74
N VAL A 38 14.17 9.34 -19.46
CA VAL A 38 13.34 8.75 -18.40
C VAL A 38 12.56 9.80 -17.64
N ARG A 39 12.81 11.11 -17.84
CA ARG A 39 11.99 12.19 -17.26
C ARG A 39 10.51 11.90 -17.53
N PRO A 40 9.74 11.50 -16.50
CA PRO A 40 8.32 11.31 -16.66
C PRO A 40 7.74 12.69 -16.93
N GLN A 41 6.86 12.76 -17.93
CA GLN A 41 6.12 13.98 -18.22
C GLN A 41 5.41 14.41 -16.94
N SER A 42 5.90 15.47 -16.29
CA SER A 42 5.18 16.16 -15.24
C SER A 42 3.91 16.69 -15.87
N ASN A 43 2.80 15.97 -15.66
CA ASN A 43 1.50 16.34 -16.17
C ASN A 43 0.98 17.50 -15.31
N ASP A 44 1.34 18.72 -15.72
CA ASP A 44 0.58 19.91 -15.36
C ASP A 44 -0.82 19.76 -15.97
N GLY A 45 -1.82 19.84 -15.11
CA GLY A 45 -3.20 19.54 -15.47
C GLY A 45 -3.70 20.35 -16.66
N ASN A 46 -4.30 19.67 -17.63
CA ASN A 46 -5.36 20.26 -18.42
C ASN A 46 -6.33 19.17 -18.91
N ALA A 47 -7.59 19.35 -18.55
CA ALA A 47 -8.70 18.53 -19.01
C ALA A 47 -9.00 18.87 -20.48
N SER A 48 -8.84 17.92 -21.39
CA SER A 48 -9.52 17.97 -22.69
C SER A 48 -9.52 16.62 -23.41
N SER A 49 -10.74 16.12 -23.57
CA SER A 49 -11.27 15.00 -24.37
C SER A 49 -10.44 14.51 -25.55
N HIS A 50 -10.18 13.20 -25.58
CA HIS A 50 -10.03 12.43 -26.83
C HIS A 50 -11.09 11.33 -26.88
N SER A 51 -12.18 11.63 -27.60
CA SER A 51 -13.18 10.66 -28.02
C SER A 51 -12.64 9.84 -29.20
N ASN A 52 -12.88 8.52 -29.16
CA ASN A 52 -13.00 7.59 -30.32
C ASN A 52 -11.93 6.49 -30.52
N LEU A 53 -11.34 5.91 -29.46
CA LEU A 53 -10.70 4.58 -29.57
C LEU A 53 -10.57 3.81 -28.23
N THR A 54 -11.61 3.75 -27.39
CA THR A 54 -11.44 3.27 -25.99
C THR A 54 -12.59 2.44 -25.41
N SER A 55 -13.49 1.88 -26.21
CA SER A 55 -14.68 1.21 -25.65
C SER A 55 -14.37 -0.10 -24.89
N ASN A 56 -13.33 -0.86 -25.29
CA ASN A 56 -13.00 -2.15 -24.65
C ASN A 56 -11.76 -2.11 -23.75
N LEU A 57 -10.88 -1.12 -23.90
CA LEU A 57 -9.74 -0.93 -22.99
C LEU A 57 -10.15 -0.13 -21.74
N GLY A 58 -11.16 0.75 -21.86
CA GLY A 58 -11.66 1.60 -20.77
C GLY A 58 -12.26 0.85 -19.59
N LEU A 59 -12.77 -0.37 -19.80
CA LEU A 59 -13.27 -1.21 -18.70
C LEU A 59 -12.12 -1.85 -17.91
N MET A 60 -11.08 -2.31 -18.60
CA MET A 60 -9.91 -2.93 -17.96
C MET A 60 -9.02 -1.89 -17.27
N THR A 61 -8.85 -0.70 -17.85
CA THR A 61 -8.18 0.41 -17.14
C THR A 61 -9.06 0.98 -16.04
N GLY A 62 -10.38 1.09 -16.23
CA GLY A 62 -11.29 1.56 -15.18
C GLY A 62 -11.35 0.66 -13.95
N ILE A 63 -11.15 -0.65 -14.10
CA ILE A 63 -11.10 -1.61 -12.98
C ILE A 63 -9.72 -1.63 -12.30
N LEU A 64 -8.64 -1.34 -13.04
CA LEU A 64 -7.25 -1.42 -12.54
C LEU A 64 -6.68 -0.08 -12.08
N GLU A 65 -7.36 1.05 -12.36
CA GLU A 65 -6.82 2.40 -12.12
C GLU A 65 -7.61 3.22 -11.08
N ASP A 66 -8.65 2.65 -10.48
CA ASP A 66 -9.26 3.28 -9.29
C ASP A 66 -8.41 2.95 -8.07
N LYS A 67 -7.55 3.91 -7.69
CA LYS A 67 -6.71 3.87 -6.48
C LYS A 67 -7.53 3.61 -5.20
N PHE A 68 -8.84 3.86 -5.22
CA PHE A 68 -9.74 3.63 -4.11
C PHE A 68 -11.04 2.96 -4.61
N PRO A 69 -11.06 1.64 -4.86
CA PRO A 69 -12.21 0.95 -5.43
C PRO A 69 -13.49 1.14 -4.60
N CYS A 70 -13.38 1.34 -3.30
CA CYS A 70 -14.50 1.64 -2.40
C CYS A 70 -14.72 3.14 -2.09
N GLY A 71 -13.96 4.03 -2.72
CA GLY A 71 -13.98 5.46 -2.41
C GLY A 71 -13.31 5.79 -1.07
N GLN A 72 -13.51 7.03 -0.61
CA GLN A 72 -12.87 7.56 0.60
C GLN A 72 -13.86 7.78 1.76
N ASP A 73 -15.13 7.46 1.55
CA ASP A 73 -16.20 7.65 2.53
C ASP A 73 -17.20 6.49 2.45
N GLY A 74 -17.93 6.29 3.55
CA GLY A 74 -18.87 5.18 3.68
C GLY A 74 -20.06 5.25 2.71
N ALA A 75 -20.52 6.45 2.35
CA ALA A 75 -21.63 6.60 1.40
C ALA A 75 -21.21 6.13 0.00
N THR A 76 -20.02 6.53 -0.45
CA THR A 76 -19.43 6.05 -1.70
C THR A 76 -19.21 4.54 -1.67
N ALA A 77 -18.67 4.00 -0.57
CA ALA A 77 -18.42 2.56 -0.45
C ALA A 77 -19.71 1.73 -0.53
N VAL A 78 -20.77 2.17 0.15
CA VAL A 78 -22.10 1.55 0.09
C VAL A 78 -22.68 1.63 -1.32
N ALA A 79 -22.59 2.81 -1.97
CA ALA A 79 -23.07 3.00 -3.33
C ALA A 79 -22.34 2.11 -4.36
N ARG A 80 -21.05 1.82 -4.12
CA ARG A 80 -20.22 0.93 -4.95
C ARG A 80 -20.37 -0.56 -4.58
N GLY A 81 -21.21 -0.88 -3.60
CA GLY A 81 -21.47 -2.26 -3.19
C GLY A 81 -20.31 -2.91 -2.43
N CYS A 82 -19.42 -2.13 -1.83
CA CYS A 82 -18.38 -2.66 -0.94
C CYS A 82 -18.97 -3.21 0.36
N ARG A 83 -18.16 -3.96 1.11
CA ARG A 83 -18.51 -4.57 2.39
C ARG A 83 -17.61 -4.02 3.47
N PHE A 84 -18.18 -3.59 4.60
CA PHE A 84 -17.38 -3.16 5.73
C PHE A 84 -16.75 -4.38 6.42
N GLU A 85 -15.42 -4.40 6.48
CA GLU A 85 -14.63 -5.43 7.16
C GLU A 85 -14.19 -4.91 8.52
N SER A 86 -14.67 -5.58 9.56
CA SER A 86 -14.72 -5.08 10.94
C SER A 86 -13.34 -5.02 11.59
N TYR A 87 -12.47 -5.99 11.29
CA TYR A 87 -11.14 -6.10 11.88
C TYR A 87 -10.08 -5.25 11.17
N THR A 88 -10.32 -4.85 9.92
CA THR A 88 -9.54 -3.81 9.24
C THR A 88 -10.14 -2.42 9.44
N ALA A 89 -11.42 -2.37 9.85
CA ALA A 89 -12.24 -1.18 9.97
C ALA A 89 -12.32 -0.40 8.65
N THR A 90 -12.45 -1.09 7.52
CA THR A 90 -12.46 -0.47 6.18
C THR A 90 -13.48 -1.12 5.25
N TRP A 91 -13.81 -0.45 4.16
CA TRP A 91 -14.65 -1.02 3.12
C TRP A 91 -13.82 -1.79 2.10
N GLN A 92 -14.16 -3.06 1.92
CA GLN A 92 -13.50 -3.98 1.01
C GLN A 92 -14.39 -4.24 -0.22
N PRO A 93 -13.81 -4.33 -1.43
CA PRO A 93 -14.53 -4.85 -2.58
C PRO A 93 -15.08 -6.25 -2.26
N PRO A 94 -16.23 -6.67 -2.82
CA PRO A 94 -16.81 -7.97 -2.51
C PRO A 94 -15.86 -9.17 -2.69
N ARG A 95 -14.93 -9.09 -3.64
CA ARG A 95 -13.89 -10.11 -3.88
C ARG A 95 -12.85 -10.23 -2.76
N CYS A 96 -12.61 -9.15 -2.02
CA CYS A 96 -11.61 -9.05 -0.94
C CYS A 96 -12.21 -9.30 0.45
N PHE A 97 -13.54 -9.32 0.57
CA PHE A 97 -14.23 -9.44 1.84
C PHE A 97 -14.32 -10.91 2.29
N ASP A 98 -13.70 -11.20 3.43
CA ASP A 98 -13.70 -12.53 4.02
C ASP A 98 -14.82 -12.66 5.07
N ALA A 99 -16.04 -12.95 4.60
CA ALA A 99 -17.22 -13.00 5.46
C ALA A 99 -17.09 -13.96 6.66
N PRO A 100 -16.53 -15.18 6.52
CA PRO A 100 -16.29 -16.06 7.67
C PRO A 100 -15.36 -15.45 8.73
N LEU A 101 -14.26 -14.82 8.30
CA LEU A 101 -13.30 -14.22 9.21
C LEU A 101 -13.85 -12.96 9.90
N ASP A 102 -14.62 -12.14 9.17
CA ASP A 102 -15.32 -10.99 9.73
C ASP A 102 -16.36 -11.41 10.78
N ALA A 103 -17.14 -12.46 10.49
CA ALA A 103 -18.11 -13.01 11.42
C ALA A 103 -17.46 -13.54 12.70
N GLU A 104 -16.32 -14.23 12.57
CA GLU A 104 -15.52 -14.70 13.71
C GLU A 104 -15.05 -13.53 14.58
N PHE A 105 -14.51 -12.48 13.96
CA PHE A 105 -14.06 -11.28 14.68
C PHE A 105 -15.20 -10.65 15.48
N ARG A 106 -16.38 -10.48 14.86
CA ARG A 106 -17.57 -9.91 15.50
C ARG A 106 -18.08 -10.74 16.68
N GLN A 107 -17.97 -12.06 16.59
CA GLN A 107 -18.42 -12.98 17.64
C GLN A 107 -17.43 -13.09 18.79
N THR A 108 -16.16 -12.70 18.58
CA THR A 108 -15.11 -12.82 19.59
C THR A 108 -15.39 -11.94 20.82
N LYS A 109 -15.91 -10.72 20.62
CA LYS A 109 -16.28 -9.79 21.70
C LYS A 109 -17.39 -8.82 21.25
N PRO A 110 -18.19 -8.26 22.19
CA PRO A 110 -19.04 -7.12 21.91
C PRO A 110 -18.20 -5.84 21.82
N TRP A 111 -17.58 -5.63 20.66
CA TRP A 111 -16.75 -4.46 20.39
C TRP A 111 -17.52 -3.15 20.58
N LYS A 112 -16.84 -2.12 21.08
CA LYS A 112 -17.43 -0.81 21.36
C LYS A 112 -16.68 0.32 20.67
N PHE A 113 -17.44 1.29 20.21
CA PHE A 113 -16.96 2.48 19.51
C PHE A 113 -17.52 3.71 20.18
N TYR A 114 -16.80 4.81 20.11
CA TYR A 114 -17.15 6.04 20.79
C TYR A 114 -16.89 7.26 19.91
N VAL A 115 -17.63 8.34 20.17
CA VAL A 115 -17.49 9.60 19.42
C VAL A 115 -16.20 10.35 19.76
N ASP A 116 -15.61 10.12 20.93
CA ASP A 116 -14.38 10.76 21.40
C ASP A 116 -13.51 9.84 22.28
N ARG A 117 -12.28 10.30 22.56
CA ARG A 117 -11.30 9.60 23.42
C ARG A 117 -11.79 9.36 24.85
N ASN A 118 -12.67 10.22 25.36
CA ASN A 118 -13.19 10.14 26.72
C ASN A 118 -14.39 9.17 26.81
N ALA A 119 -14.75 8.52 25.70
CA ALA A 119 -15.87 7.60 25.61
C ALA A 119 -17.21 8.23 26.04
N SER A 120 -17.43 9.51 25.72
CA SER A 120 -18.62 10.25 26.21
C SER A 120 -19.95 9.66 25.71
N ALA A 121 -19.96 9.10 24.49
CA ALA A 121 -21.11 8.43 23.90
C ALA A 121 -20.67 7.27 23.02
N GLU A 122 -21.38 6.14 23.15
CA GLU A 122 -21.16 4.94 22.33
C GLU A 122 -21.77 5.12 20.93
N VAL A 123 -21.04 4.67 19.91
CA VAL A 123 -21.44 4.67 18.51
C VAL A 123 -21.93 3.28 18.14
N SER A 124 -23.14 3.21 17.59
CA SER A 124 -23.71 1.93 17.15
C SER A 124 -22.88 1.32 16.02
N TRP A 125 -22.83 -0.01 15.97
CA TRP A 125 -22.12 -0.74 14.93
C TRP A 125 -22.51 -0.34 13.51
N GLY A 126 -23.81 -0.23 13.25
CA GLY A 126 -24.33 0.17 11.93
C GLY A 126 -23.96 1.60 11.54
N ALA A 127 -23.65 2.49 12.50
CA ALA A 127 -23.14 3.81 12.20
C ALA A 127 -21.65 3.79 11.81
N VAL A 128 -20.86 2.90 12.43
CA VAL A 128 -19.46 2.65 12.05
C VAL A 128 -19.41 2.06 10.63
N GLU A 129 -20.19 1.01 10.36
CA GLU A 129 -20.23 0.36 9.04
C GLU A 129 -20.62 1.30 7.89
N LYS A 130 -21.50 2.26 8.17
CA LYS A 130 -21.94 3.26 7.19
C LYS A 130 -21.00 4.46 7.09
N GLY A 131 -20.00 4.57 7.97
CA GLY A 131 -19.07 5.69 7.97
C GLY A 131 -19.75 7.02 8.28
N ILE A 132 -20.78 7.03 9.13
CA ILE A 132 -21.51 8.26 9.49
C ILE A 132 -20.57 9.25 10.19
N PHE A 133 -19.61 8.72 10.94
CA PHE A 133 -18.56 9.49 11.59
C PHE A 133 -17.25 9.31 10.81
N LEU A 134 -16.56 10.42 10.51
CA LEU A 134 -15.25 10.40 9.86
C LEU A 134 -14.20 9.66 10.70
N GLN A 135 -14.34 9.72 12.02
CA GLN A 135 -13.46 9.06 12.97
C GLN A 135 -14.26 8.56 14.17
N VAL A 136 -13.90 7.38 14.66
CA VAL A 136 -14.46 6.77 15.86
C VAL A 136 -13.32 6.27 16.74
N TRP A 137 -13.57 6.25 18.05
CA TRP A 137 -12.63 5.79 19.07
C TRP A 137 -13.01 4.41 19.54
N THR A 138 -12.03 3.57 19.84
CA THR A 138 -12.27 2.21 20.34
C THR A 138 -11.22 1.84 21.38
N THR A 139 -11.29 0.63 21.91
CA THR A 139 -10.43 0.17 22.99
C THR A 139 -9.08 -0.32 22.47
N TRP A 140 -8.07 -0.34 23.35
CA TRP A 140 -6.79 -1.00 23.05
C TRP A 140 -6.95 -2.50 22.76
N GLU A 141 -7.91 -3.15 23.42
CA GLU A 141 -8.24 -4.54 23.15
C GLU A 141 -8.67 -4.73 21.70
N PHE A 142 -9.56 -3.87 21.18
CA PHE A 142 -9.96 -3.93 19.76
C PHE A 142 -8.76 -3.86 18.82
N HIS A 143 -7.78 -2.99 19.08
CA HIS A 143 -6.57 -2.88 18.26
C HIS A 143 -5.78 -4.20 18.24
N LEU A 144 -5.55 -4.82 19.40
CA LEU A 144 -4.79 -6.07 19.47
C LEU A 144 -5.47 -7.21 18.69
N TYR A 145 -6.79 -7.34 18.81
CA TYR A 145 -7.53 -8.34 18.03
C TYR A 145 -7.55 -8.00 16.54
N SER A 146 -7.75 -6.74 16.17
CA SER A 146 -7.70 -6.28 14.78
C SER A 146 -6.37 -6.64 14.13
N CYS A 147 -5.25 -6.38 14.82
CA CYS A 147 -3.92 -6.77 14.37
C CYS A 147 -3.79 -8.29 14.17
N ALA A 148 -4.25 -9.10 15.12
CA ALA A 148 -4.19 -10.55 15.00
C ALA A 148 -5.04 -11.09 13.82
N PHE A 149 -6.22 -10.50 13.59
CA PHE A 149 -7.11 -10.89 12.51
C PHE A 149 -6.61 -10.46 11.13
N ILE A 150 -5.92 -9.31 11.04
CA ILE A 150 -5.19 -8.92 9.83
C ILE A 150 -4.15 -9.99 9.48
N TRP A 151 -3.32 -10.42 10.43
CA TRP A 151 -2.37 -11.53 10.20
C TRP A 151 -3.05 -12.82 9.74
N LYS A 152 -4.21 -13.14 10.33
CA LYS A 152 -5.00 -14.31 9.92
C LYS A 152 -5.50 -14.19 8.47
N LYS A 153 -5.94 -13.00 8.04
CA LYS A 153 -6.31 -12.72 6.65
C LYS A 153 -5.11 -12.89 5.71
N GLU A 154 -3.96 -12.36 6.08
CA GLU A 154 -2.73 -12.46 5.27
C GLU A 154 -2.30 -13.91 5.04
N VAL A 155 -2.38 -14.75 6.06
CA VAL A 155 -2.13 -16.19 5.91
C VAL A 155 -3.13 -16.80 4.92
N LYS A 156 -4.42 -16.47 5.00
CA LYS A 156 -5.43 -16.94 4.04
C LYS A 156 -5.16 -16.47 2.61
N ILE A 157 -4.68 -15.23 2.43
CA ILE A 157 -4.26 -14.69 1.14
C ILE A 157 -3.05 -15.46 0.60
N ALA A 158 -2.02 -15.67 1.42
CA ALA A 158 -0.82 -16.44 1.04
C ALA A 158 -1.16 -17.88 0.59
N HIS A 159 -2.22 -18.46 1.15
CA HIS A 159 -2.73 -19.78 0.76
C HIS A 159 -3.76 -19.75 -0.39
N GLY A 160 -4.09 -18.58 -0.94
CA GLY A 160 -5.07 -18.44 -2.03
C GLY A 160 -6.52 -18.73 -1.61
N ILE A 161 -6.81 -18.73 -0.30
CA ILE A 161 -8.16 -18.94 0.24
C ILE A 161 -9.01 -17.68 0.08
N VAL A 162 -8.37 -16.51 0.12
CA VAL A 162 -8.98 -15.19 -0.05
C VAL A 162 -8.22 -14.44 -1.14
N SER A 163 -8.94 -13.73 -2.01
CA SER A 163 -8.31 -12.89 -3.02
C SER A 163 -7.70 -11.65 -2.37
N GLY A 164 -6.45 -11.34 -2.71
CA GLY A 164 -5.76 -10.13 -2.28
C GLY A 164 -4.26 -10.22 -2.49
N THR A 165 -3.59 -9.12 -2.19
CA THR A 165 -2.14 -9.06 -2.11
C THR A 165 -1.73 -8.75 -0.67
N ILE A 166 -0.57 -9.27 -0.26
CA ILE A 166 0.11 -8.90 0.99
C ILE A 166 0.80 -7.51 0.83
N ASP A 167 0.23 -6.66 -0.02
CA ASP A 167 0.74 -5.33 -0.32
C ASP A 167 -0.36 -4.30 -0.02
N TYR A 168 0.06 -3.10 0.35
CA TYR A 168 -0.71 -2.01 0.93
C TYR A 168 -1.94 -1.54 0.14
N HIS A 169 -2.19 -2.02 -1.09
CA HIS A 169 -3.00 -1.28 -2.05
C HIS A 169 -4.06 -2.06 -2.83
N GLN A 170 -4.43 -3.30 -2.47
CA GLN A 170 -5.55 -3.95 -3.18
C GLN A 170 -6.63 -4.60 -2.33
N CYS A 171 -6.32 -5.12 -1.14
CA CYS A 171 -7.33 -5.67 -0.21
C CYS A 171 -7.07 -5.29 1.26
N LEU A 172 -6.16 -4.34 1.49
CA LEU A 172 -5.91 -3.64 2.75
C LEU A 172 -5.83 -2.15 2.46
N ASP A 173 -6.85 -1.61 1.79
CA ASP A 173 -7.01 -0.16 1.76
C ASP A 173 -7.03 0.35 3.20
N HIS A 174 -6.17 1.34 3.43
CA HIS A 174 -5.91 2.10 4.65
C HIS A 174 -6.87 1.77 5.79
N ALA A 175 -6.43 0.92 6.73
CA ALA A 175 -7.07 0.83 8.03
C ALA A 175 -7.34 2.26 8.53
N LEU A 176 -8.54 2.51 9.07
CA LEU A 176 -8.86 3.75 9.81
C LEU A 176 -7.87 4.03 10.97
N MET A 177 -6.91 3.14 11.18
CA MET A 177 -5.73 3.25 12.03
C MET A 177 -4.57 4.02 11.35
N GLN A 178 -4.86 5.13 10.66
CA GLN A 178 -3.81 6.10 10.36
C GLN A 178 -3.35 6.73 11.69
N ASP A 179 -2.18 6.29 12.14
CA ASP A 179 -1.40 6.81 13.26
C ASP A 179 -2.14 6.93 14.61
N TYR A 180 -2.06 5.84 15.39
CA TYR A 180 -1.75 6.03 16.80
C TYR A 180 -0.36 6.69 16.87
N SER A 181 -0.34 8.02 16.91
CA SER A 181 0.79 8.76 17.44
C SER A 181 0.97 8.28 18.88
N ARG A 182 1.85 7.29 19.06
CA ARG A 182 2.38 6.86 20.35
C ARG A 182 2.85 8.14 21.06
N PRO A 183 2.40 8.44 22.29
CA PRO A 183 3.02 9.50 23.08
C PRO A 183 4.53 9.19 23.16
N LYS A 184 5.38 10.18 22.84
CA LYS A 184 6.85 10.05 22.86
C LYS A 184 7.40 10.28 24.26
N ASP A 185 6.66 9.80 25.25
CA ASP A 185 6.87 10.23 26.63
C ASP A 185 7.56 9.06 27.34
N HIS A 186 8.89 9.07 27.26
CA HIS A 186 9.77 8.46 28.26
C HIS A 186 10.08 9.49 29.34
#